data_AF-A0A6B2KZS7-F1
#
_entry.id   AF-A0A6B2KZS7-F1
#
_cell.length_a   1.000
_cell.length_b   1.000
_cell.length_c   1.000
_cell.angle_alpha   90.00
_cell.angle_beta   90.00
_cell.angle_gamma   90.00
#
_symmetry.space_group_name_H-M   'P 1'
#
loop_
_entity.id
_entity.type
_entity.pdbx_description
1 polymer ?
#
loop_
_entity_poly.entity_id
_entity_poly.type
_entity_poly.pdbx_seq_one_letter_code
_entity_poly.pdbx_strand_id
1 'polypeptide(L)'
;MIYSWKDNTTCAGGVKLPTSLANLPCPVDCEAGFYLPLGTTTCVPCSAGTYSLSGGHKIHTWDSWPTRYLDTTTYCTDTMGRPVTNCNGWSLNGSFVDSNIAGLHNRKSVLNFQFNIVSNGSLSFETQVDCEYSYDRLILSIDGAQTWIKNTINPTRYTFPLSDGYHFVSFIYKKDSSVNFGYDKAMLFELQVLGLADASDFCDQCPRGTTSSPQATQCSDCPLNTYNNQLGSSVCIPCSDDEYAFPGDTQCTPRKACTVNDYQSLYTPCSLTHTRTEYFDWISPRICAITNVTLPPNVPDLPCAPCNPGEFRVADECYVCPTGKFSTIGTLSECTSCPMGTYAPKQLTLQRWDELPAGASSSCEGQCGTAGWRVRGDYVDSGIDHGSHSTSTLVIPVIIEASPTGWLSWKYSLNCEMLCYVDIRDGRSLITSTWHDSFTPVQNITGGPVKLPPGAHNITFIFGKFFGRRNEDRVMLYELVVEGVDQGGASECLNCSAGTWSGDESESCTACIPGTYSVEGSSGCSDCPVNTYQDLPQQTYCKPCGAATHTAPGSPECSTNACTYSPPGTSDSYDISLLTRQNPYGPIPDNRGVPLYHYYI
;
A
#
# COMPACT_ATOMS: atom_id res chain seq x y z
N MET A 1 -28.76 -33.23 22.75
CA MET A 1 -27.52 -32.68 23.35
C MET A 1 -27.33 -33.31 24.72
N ILE A 2 -26.17 -33.93 24.95
CA ILE A 2 -25.79 -34.57 26.23
C ILE A 2 -24.62 -33.76 26.80
N TYR A 3 -24.70 -33.39 28.08
CA TYR A 3 -23.64 -32.64 28.77
C TYR A 3 -22.77 -33.59 29.59
N SER A 4 -21.46 -33.46 29.47
CA SER A 4 -20.48 -34.19 30.28
C SER A 4 -19.42 -33.23 30.81
N TRP A 5 -18.78 -33.61 31.92
CA TRP A 5 -17.59 -32.91 32.38
C TRP A 5 -16.41 -33.19 31.44
N LYS A 6 -15.44 -32.28 31.42
CA LYS A 6 -14.16 -32.52 30.73
C LYS A 6 -13.43 -33.67 31.39
N ASP A 7 -12.69 -34.44 30.61
CA ASP A 7 -11.76 -35.42 31.15
C ASP A 7 -10.69 -34.69 31.98
N ASN A 8 -10.32 -35.26 33.14
CA ASN A 8 -9.33 -34.68 34.07
C ASN A 8 -9.73 -33.38 34.81
N THR A 9 -11.00 -33.23 35.23
CA THR A 9 -11.41 -32.14 36.14
C THR A 9 -10.70 -32.21 37.50
N THR A 10 -9.96 -31.15 37.85
CA THR A 10 -9.26 -30.98 39.15
C THR A 10 -10.08 -30.23 40.20
N CYS A 11 -11.30 -29.82 39.86
CA CYS A 11 -12.23 -29.07 40.72
C CYS A 11 -13.41 -29.94 41.19
N ALA A 12 -13.96 -29.63 42.36
CA ALA A 12 -15.12 -30.32 42.94
C ALA A 12 -16.18 -29.31 43.45
N GLY A 13 -17.44 -29.50 43.04
CA GLY A 13 -18.57 -28.64 43.42
C GLY A 13 -18.79 -27.43 42.49
N GLY A 14 -19.78 -26.58 42.80
CA GLY A 14 -20.03 -25.29 42.14
C GLY A 14 -21.26 -25.24 41.23
N VAL A 15 -21.31 -26.07 40.18
CA VAL A 15 -22.36 -26.02 39.15
C VAL A 15 -22.88 -27.43 38.83
N LYS A 16 -24.19 -27.58 38.60
CA LYS A 16 -24.78 -28.84 38.12
C LYS A 16 -24.75 -28.86 36.60
N LEU A 17 -24.50 -30.03 36.00
CA LEU A 17 -24.71 -30.21 34.57
C LEU A 17 -26.17 -29.88 34.21
N PRO A 18 -26.41 -29.14 33.11
CA PRO A 18 -27.77 -28.90 32.62
C PRO A 18 -28.46 -30.22 32.28
N THR A 19 -29.79 -30.20 32.24
CA THR A 19 -30.57 -31.36 31.80
C THR A 19 -30.35 -31.61 30.31
N SER A 20 -30.04 -32.86 29.94
CA SER A 20 -29.90 -33.26 28.54
C SER A 20 -31.20 -32.99 27.76
N LEU A 21 -31.06 -32.43 26.56
CA LEU A 21 -32.16 -32.16 25.64
C LEU A 21 -32.23 -33.24 24.56
N ALA A 22 -33.43 -33.71 24.23
CA ALA A 22 -33.70 -34.70 23.19
C ALA A 22 -34.51 -34.08 22.02
N ASN A 23 -34.45 -34.71 20.84
CA ASN A 23 -35.20 -34.30 19.64
C ASN A 23 -34.94 -32.86 19.18
N LEU A 24 -33.71 -32.39 19.31
CA LEU A 24 -33.32 -31.07 18.79
C LEU A 24 -33.24 -31.12 17.26
N PRO A 25 -33.77 -30.12 16.53
CA PRO A 25 -33.44 -29.94 15.13
C PRO A 25 -31.94 -29.67 15.01
N CYS A 26 -31.23 -30.44 14.18
CA CYS A 26 -29.81 -30.22 13.92
C CYS A 26 -29.63 -29.63 12.51
N PRO A 27 -28.83 -28.56 12.33
CA PRO A 27 -28.15 -27.76 13.38
C PRO A 27 -29.07 -26.67 13.99
N VAL A 28 -28.76 -26.26 15.22
CA VAL A 28 -29.37 -25.07 15.84
C VAL A 28 -28.38 -23.92 15.67
N ASP A 29 -28.58 -23.13 14.63
CA ASP A 29 -27.70 -22.02 14.30
C ASP A 29 -28.18 -20.74 14.98
N CYS A 30 -27.28 -20.07 15.69
CA CYS A 30 -27.52 -18.71 16.18
C CYS A 30 -26.86 -17.71 15.25
N GLU A 31 -27.53 -16.60 14.95
CA GLU A 31 -26.88 -15.50 14.23
C GLU A 31 -25.77 -14.87 15.10
N ALA A 32 -24.80 -14.23 14.45
CA ALA A 32 -23.78 -13.47 15.18
C ALA A 32 -24.45 -12.40 16.07
N GLY A 33 -23.88 -12.16 17.25
CA GLY A 33 -24.49 -11.35 18.30
C GLY A 33 -25.51 -12.07 19.17
N PHE A 34 -25.83 -13.33 18.86
CA PHE A 34 -26.57 -14.23 19.74
C PHE A 34 -25.73 -15.45 20.15
N TYR A 35 -26.10 -16.07 21.24
CA TYR A 35 -25.54 -17.34 21.71
C TYR A 35 -26.67 -18.30 22.08
N LEU A 36 -26.37 -19.60 22.17
CA LEU A 36 -27.31 -20.64 22.57
C LEU A 36 -27.01 -21.06 24.02
N PRO A 37 -27.74 -20.56 25.04
CA PRO A 37 -27.51 -20.97 26.41
C PRO A 37 -27.63 -22.49 26.57
N LEU A 38 -26.73 -23.09 27.33
CA LEU A 38 -26.76 -24.53 27.63
C LEU A 38 -28.13 -24.92 28.24
N GLY A 39 -28.70 -26.02 27.74
CA GLY A 39 -30.01 -26.53 28.16
C GLY A 39 -31.20 -25.82 27.51
N THR A 40 -30.98 -24.99 26.49
CA THR A 40 -32.05 -24.30 25.75
C THR A 40 -32.04 -24.62 24.25
N THR A 41 -33.07 -24.17 23.54
CA THR A 41 -33.26 -24.33 22.08
C THR A 41 -33.40 -22.99 21.36
N THR A 42 -33.30 -21.89 22.10
CA THR A 42 -33.59 -20.53 21.63
C THR A 42 -32.35 -19.67 21.81
N CYS A 43 -31.90 -19.05 20.73
CA CYS A 43 -30.80 -18.10 20.77
C CYS A 43 -31.19 -16.85 21.57
N VAL A 44 -30.26 -16.36 22.39
CA VAL A 44 -30.42 -15.17 23.23
C VAL A 44 -29.39 -14.13 22.82
N PRO A 45 -29.76 -12.83 22.72
CA PRO A 45 -28.81 -11.79 22.31
C PRO A 45 -27.75 -11.57 23.39
N CYS A 46 -26.53 -11.25 22.96
CA CYS A 46 -25.47 -10.84 23.86
C CYS A 46 -25.81 -9.51 24.55
N SER A 47 -25.46 -9.39 25.82
CA SER A 47 -25.58 -8.14 26.57
C SER A 47 -24.57 -7.09 26.11
N ALA A 48 -24.78 -5.82 26.45
CA ALA A 48 -23.76 -4.79 26.23
C ALA A 48 -22.44 -5.15 26.92
N GLY A 49 -21.31 -4.83 26.30
CA GLY A 49 -19.98 -5.23 26.75
C GLY A 49 -19.58 -6.67 26.40
N THR A 50 -20.46 -7.44 25.77
CA THR A 50 -20.15 -8.76 25.21
C THR A 50 -20.54 -8.84 23.73
N TYR A 51 -20.02 -9.84 23.02
CA TYR A 51 -20.32 -10.09 21.61
C TYR A 51 -20.29 -11.60 21.32
N SER A 52 -20.81 -12.00 20.17
CA SER A 52 -20.74 -13.40 19.73
C SER A 52 -20.48 -13.50 18.24
N LEU A 53 -19.59 -14.42 17.87
CA LEU A 53 -19.29 -14.78 16.47
C LEU A 53 -20.11 -16.00 16.02
N SER A 54 -21.27 -16.25 16.65
CA SER A 54 -22.04 -17.48 16.46
C SER A 54 -21.19 -18.70 16.84
N GLY A 55 -20.83 -19.59 15.92
CA GLY A 55 -20.00 -20.77 16.12
C GLY A 55 -18.49 -20.52 16.24
N GLY A 56 -18.06 -19.26 16.26
CA GLY A 56 -16.65 -18.86 16.38
C GLY A 56 -16.25 -18.43 17.78
N HIS A 57 -14.95 -18.41 18.04
CA HIS A 57 -14.38 -17.87 19.27
C HIS A 57 -13.21 -16.95 18.94
N LYS A 58 -13.07 -15.85 19.69
CA LYS A 58 -11.98 -14.90 19.53
C LYS A 58 -11.29 -14.66 20.87
N ILE A 59 -9.97 -14.82 20.86
CA ILE A 59 -9.07 -14.56 21.97
C ILE A 59 -8.37 -13.24 21.70
N HIS A 60 -8.64 -12.24 22.53
CA HIS A 60 -8.00 -10.91 22.48
C HIS A 60 -7.53 -10.46 23.88
N THR A 61 -7.66 -11.33 24.88
CA THR A 61 -7.17 -11.12 26.24
C THR A 61 -6.35 -12.32 26.66
N TRP A 62 -5.13 -12.05 27.07
CA TRP A 62 -4.08 -13.02 27.35
C TRP A 62 -3.67 -12.96 28.82
N ASP A 63 -4.66 -12.89 29.72
CA ASP A 63 -4.46 -13.01 31.17
C ASP A 63 -4.21 -14.49 31.57
N SER A 64 -4.67 -15.43 30.75
CA SER A 64 -4.46 -16.88 30.88
C SER A 64 -4.54 -17.57 29.51
N TRP A 65 -3.92 -18.73 29.35
CA TRP A 65 -4.07 -19.55 28.13
C TRP A 65 -5.53 -19.99 27.94
N PRO A 66 -6.03 -20.04 26.68
CA PRO A 66 -7.40 -20.47 26.42
C PRO A 66 -7.56 -21.93 26.85
N THR A 67 -8.72 -22.22 27.45
CA THR A 67 -9.07 -23.57 27.90
C THR A 67 -10.39 -24.06 27.32
N ARG A 68 -11.10 -23.20 26.57
CA ARG A 68 -12.38 -23.51 25.92
C ARG A 68 -12.13 -23.62 24.42
N TYR A 69 -12.52 -24.75 23.83
CA TYR A 69 -12.30 -25.17 22.44
C TYR A 69 -10.84 -25.36 21.98
N LEU A 70 -9.88 -24.66 22.57
CA LEU A 70 -8.46 -24.74 22.21
C LEU A 70 -7.63 -25.33 23.34
N ASP A 71 -6.76 -26.27 23.00
CA ASP A 71 -5.66 -26.73 23.84
C ASP A 71 -4.36 -26.03 23.45
N THR A 72 -3.62 -25.49 24.42
CA THR A 72 -2.44 -24.65 24.17
C THR A 72 -1.19 -25.22 24.80
N THR A 73 -0.07 -25.18 24.09
CA THR A 73 1.26 -25.52 24.63
C THR A 73 2.31 -24.54 24.13
N THR A 74 3.34 -24.29 24.94
CA THR A 74 4.41 -23.34 24.61
C THR A 74 5.76 -23.86 25.13
N TYR A 75 6.83 -23.69 24.35
CA TYR A 75 8.19 -24.15 24.69
C TYR A 75 9.25 -23.51 23.77
N CYS A 76 10.52 -23.78 24.05
CA CYS A 76 11.64 -23.35 23.20
C CYS A 76 12.45 -24.50 22.64
N THR A 77 13.04 -24.26 21.47
CA THR A 77 14.04 -25.13 20.87
C THR A 77 15.27 -24.36 20.43
N ASP A 78 16.36 -25.05 20.16
CA ASP A 78 17.47 -24.49 19.40
C ASP A 78 17.17 -24.45 17.89
N THR A 79 18.13 -24.00 17.09
CA THR A 79 17.99 -23.93 15.62
C THR A 79 17.77 -25.30 14.97
N MET A 80 18.24 -26.38 15.60
CA MET A 80 18.10 -27.77 15.18
C MET A 80 16.80 -28.44 15.68
N GLY A 81 15.99 -27.75 16.47
CA GLY A 81 14.72 -28.27 17.00
C GLY A 81 14.86 -29.08 18.30
N ARG A 82 16.01 -29.04 18.97
CA ARG A 82 16.21 -29.71 20.26
C ARG A 82 15.61 -28.86 21.39
N PRO A 83 14.90 -29.45 22.37
CA PRO A 83 14.36 -28.72 23.51
C PRO A 83 15.44 -27.97 24.30
N VAL A 84 15.09 -26.78 24.80
CA VAL A 84 16.00 -25.91 25.56
C VAL A 84 15.38 -25.55 26.91
N THR A 85 16.14 -25.64 27.99
CA THR A 85 15.64 -25.49 29.37
C THR A 85 15.74 -24.06 29.94
N ASN A 86 16.53 -23.16 29.34
CA ASN A 86 16.69 -21.79 29.79
C ASN A 86 15.71 -20.81 29.11
N CYS A 87 14.52 -21.28 28.74
CA CYS A 87 13.56 -20.57 27.92
C CYS A 87 12.16 -21.18 28.08
N ASN A 88 11.14 -20.36 28.32
CA ASN A 88 9.78 -20.81 28.67
C ASN A 88 8.80 -20.81 27.49
N GLY A 89 9.25 -20.46 26.29
CA GLY A 89 8.40 -20.22 25.13
C GLY A 89 7.72 -18.87 25.23
N TRP A 90 6.63 -18.73 24.46
CA TRP A 90 5.77 -17.55 24.47
C TRP A 90 5.19 -17.27 25.86
N SER A 91 5.09 -15.99 26.22
CA SER A 91 4.62 -15.51 27.53
C SER A 91 3.34 -14.70 27.42
N LEU A 92 2.53 -14.76 28.48
CA LEU A 92 1.31 -13.96 28.65
C LEU A 92 1.65 -12.54 29.11
N ASN A 93 1.05 -11.53 28.47
CA ASN A 93 1.25 -10.10 28.79
C ASN A 93 -0.09 -9.37 29.04
N GLY A 94 -1.19 -10.10 29.23
CA GLY A 94 -2.53 -9.53 29.44
C GLY A 94 -3.19 -9.06 28.15
N SER A 95 -2.59 -8.14 27.39
CA SER A 95 -3.16 -7.64 26.12
C SER A 95 -2.66 -8.37 24.87
N PHE A 96 -1.54 -9.09 24.97
CA PHE A 96 -0.97 -9.92 23.91
C PHE A 96 -0.17 -11.07 24.53
N VAL A 97 0.25 -12.03 23.71
CA VAL A 97 1.35 -12.95 24.02
C VAL A 97 2.56 -12.61 23.17
N ASP A 98 3.76 -12.73 23.71
CA ASP A 98 4.98 -12.50 22.94
C ASP A 98 5.95 -13.66 22.99
N SER A 99 6.81 -13.74 21.98
CA SER A 99 7.74 -14.85 21.79
C SER A 99 8.77 -14.99 22.92
N ASN A 100 8.98 -13.96 23.75
CA ASN A 100 9.72 -14.03 25.01
C ASN A 100 11.13 -14.64 24.90
N ILE A 101 11.82 -14.35 23.80
CA ILE A 101 13.22 -14.74 23.58
C ILE A 101 14.10 -13.57 23.12
N ALA A 102 13.63 -12.33 23.31
CA ALA A 102 14.42 -11.14 23.01
C ALA A 102 15.77 -11.18 23.73
N GLY A 103 16.85 -10.93 23.00
CA GLY A 103 18.21 -11.02 23.53
C GLY A 103 18.80 -12.44 23.66
N LEU A 104 18.07 -13.49 23.24
CA LEU A 104 18.58 -14.86 23.16
C LEU A 104 18.87 -15.25 21.70
N HIS A 105 20.12 -15.59 21.38
CA HIS A 105 20.50 -15.99 20.02
C HIS A 105 20.38 -17.50 19.77
N ASN A 106 20.18 -17.88 18.50
CA ASN A 106 20.09 -19.27 18.04
C ASN A 106 18.98 -20.05 18.74
N ARG A 107 17.80 -19.45 18.85
CA ARG A 107 16.63 -20.02 19.54
C ARG A 107 15.36 -19.91 18.69
N LYS A 108 14.43 -20.81 18.95
CA LYS A 108 13.05 -20.73 18.49
C LYS A 108 12.12 -20.74 19.68
N SER A 109 11.13 -19.85 19.68
CA SER A 109 10.02 -19.85 20.63
C SER A 109 8.77 -20.33 19.91
N VAL A 110 8.12 -21.35 20.46
CA VAL A 110 7.01 -22.08 19.82
C VAL A 110 5.76 -21.99 20.68
N LEU A 111 4.64 -21.60 20.07
CA LEU A 111 3.30 -21.60 20.65
C LEU A 111 2.39 -22.44 19.76
N ASN A 112 1.77 -23.49 20.31
CA ASN A 112 0.87 -24.38 19.59
C ASN A 112 -0.55 -24.28 20.11
N PHE A 113 -1.51 -24.33 19.18
CA PHE A 113 -2.93 -24.47 19.42
C PHE A 113 -3.46 -25.73 18.74
N GLN A 114 -4.35 -26.43 19.42
CA GLN A 114 -5.06 -27.60 18.92
C GLN A 114 -6.56 -27.42 19.12
N PHE A 115 -7.34 -27.67 18.08
CA PHE A 115 -8.80 -27.53 18.12
C PHE A 115 -9.46 -28.33 16.98
N ASN A 116 -10.76 -28.55 17.09
CA ASN A 116 -11.56 -29.22 16.09
C ASN A 116 -12.60 -28.26 15.48
N ILE A 117 -12.65 -28.21 14.15
CA ILE A 117 -13.61 -27.46 13.36
C ILE A 117 -14.75 -28.40 12.97
N VAL A 118 -16.00 -28.01 13.22
CA VAL A 118 -17.19 -28.83 12.91
C VAL A 118 -17.80 -28.50 11.56
N SER A 119 -17.54 -27.29 11.05
CA SER A 119 -17.97 -26.81 9.73
C SER A 119 -16.88 -25.92 9.16
N ASN A 120 -16.65 -25.98 7.84
CA ASN A 120 -15.64 -25.15 7.15
C ASN A 120 -15.62 -23.71 7.70
N GLY A 121 -14.43 -23.28 8.10
CA GLY A 121 -14.23 -22.05 8.85
C GLY A 121 -12.90 -21.40 8.50
N SER A 122 -12.34 -20.68 9.46
CA SER A 122 -11.08 -19.96 9.23
C SER A 122 -10.35 -19.69 10.53
N LEU A 123 -9.02 -19.68 10.43
CA LEU A 123 -8.12 -19.11 11.42
C LEU A 123 -7.78 -17.68 11.01
N SER A 124 -8.10 -16.72 11.86
CA SER A 124 -7.62 -15.34 11.74
C SER A 124 -6.79 -14.98 12.95
N PHE A 125 -5.73 -14.20 12.78
CA PHE A 125 -4.95 -13.69 13.90
C PHE A 125 -4.34 -12.34 13.60
N GLU A 126 -4.09 -11.58 14.65
CA GLU A 126 -3.48 -10.26 14.58
C GLU A 126 -2.12 -10.29 15.27
N THR A 127 -1.05 -10.03 14.51
CA THR A 127 0.31 -10.15 15.02
C THR A 127 1.16 -8.97 14.58
N GLN A 128 2.06 -8.56 15.48
CA GLN A 128 3.14 -7.63 15.20
C GLN A 128 4.46 -8.40 15.26
N VAL A 129 5.29 -8.23 14.24
CA VAL A 129 6.62 -8.85 14.17
C VAL A 129 7.63 -7.72 14.02
N ASP A 130 8.29 -7.40 15.13
CA ASP A 130 9.29 -6.34 15.21
C ASP A 130 10.65 -6.99 15.52
N CYS A 131 11.40 -7.23 14.44
CA CYS A 131 12.69 -7.93 14.47
C CYS A 131 13.53 -7.57 13.24
N GLU A 132 14.75 -8.11 13.16
CA GLU A 132 15.64 -7.90 12.02
C GLU A 132 15.11 -8.62 10.76
N TYR A 133 14.55 -7.87 9.81
CA TYR A 133 13.79 -8.40 8.66
C TYR A 133 14.50 -9.51 7.88
N SER A 134 15.81 -9.39 7.68
CA SER A 134 16.58 -10.33 6.85
C SER A 134 16.99 -11.60 7.59
N TYR A 135 16.84 -11.67 8.91
CA TYR A 135 17.49 -12.69 9.74
C TYR A 135 16.52 -13.37 10.71
N ASP A 136 15.70 -12.56 11.39
CA ASP A 136 14.67 -13.02 12.32
C ASP A 136 13.33 -13.15 11.61
N ARG A 137 12.49 -14.08 12.07
CA ARG A 137 11.17 -14.28 11.45
C ARG A 137 10.18 -15.00 12.33
N LEU A 138 8.90 -14.68 12.12
CA LEU A 138 7.77 -15.46 12.58
C LEU A 138 7.32 -16.43 11.47
N ILE A 139 7.17 -17.71 11.82
CA ILE A 139 6.67 -18.76 10.94
C ILE A 139 5.33 -19.24 11.51
N LEU A 140 4.30 -19.25 10.67
CA LEU A 140 3.05 -19.93 10.95
C LEU A 140 3.09 -21.33 10.34
N SER A 141 2.73 -22.35 11.11
CA SER A 141 2.54 -23.72 10.63
C SER A 141 1.09 -24.14 10.85
N ILE A 142 0.38 -24.53 9.81
CA ILE A 142 -0.97 -25.12 9.90
C ILE A 142 -0.90 -26.53 9.35
N ASP A 143 -1.16 -27.54 10.18
CA ASP A 143 -1.10 -28.98 9.82
C ASP A 143 0.22 -29.41 9.15
N GLY A 144 1.31 -28.77 9.58
CA GLY A 144 2.65 -28.98 9.05
C GLY A 144 3.04 -28.13 7.83
N ALA A 145 2.09 -27.44 7.19
CA ALA A 145 2.37 -26.50 6.12
C ALA A 145 2.84 -25.15 6.67
N GLN A 146 4.03 -24.71 6.28
CA GLN A 146 4.67 -23.51 6.83
C GLN A 146 4.56 -22.30 5.90
N THR A 147 4.19 -21.16 6.48
CA THR A 147 4.15 -19.85 5.82
C THR A 147 4.91 -18.83 6.66
N TRP A 148 5.63 -17.93 6.01
CA TRP A 148 6.37 -16.87 6.71
C TRP A 148 5.46 -15.67 6.91
N ILE A 149 5.41 -15.18 8.14
CA ILE A 149 4.69 -13.96 8.49
C ILE A 149 5.67 -12.81 8.37
N LYS A 150 5.29 -11.79 7.58
CA LYS A 150 6.14 -10.63 7.33
C LYS A 150 6.25 -9.77 8.59
N ASN A 151 7.36 -9.05 8.70
CA ASN A 151 7.54 -8.01 9.71
C ASN A 151 6.43 -6.97 9.57
N THR A 152 5.88 -6.56 10.71
CA THR A 152 4.64 -5.80 10.74
C THR A 152 4.65 -4.69 11.75
N ILE A 153 3.91 -3.67 11.32
CA ILE A 153 3.78 -2.28 11.72
C ILE A 153 3.13 -2.06 13.06
N ASN A 154 1.85 -1.82 12.86
CA ASN A 154 0.79 -2.21 13.74
C ASN A 154 0.55 -3.72 13.61
N PRO A 155 -0.10 -4.29 14.63
CA PRO A 155 -0.59 -5.64 14.55
C PRO A 155 -1.41 -5.82 13.26
N THR A 156 -1.02 -6.79 12.44
CA THR A 156 -1.63 -7.04 11.14
C THR A 156 -2.43 -8.32 11.19
N ARG A 157 -3.65 -8.26 10.65
CA ARG A 157 -4.54 -9.40 10.59
C ARG A 157 -4.22 -10.29 9.39
N TYR A 158 -4.03 -11.58 9.67
CA TYR A 158 -3.90 -12.64 8.67
C TYR A 158 -5.10 -13.57 8.78
N THR A 159 -5.56 -14.14 7.66
CA THR A 159 -6.69 -15.09 7.64
C THR A 159 -6.40 -16.25 6.71
N PHE A 160 -6.66 -17.46 7.20
CA PHE A 160 -6.46 -18.72 6.50
C PHE A 160 -7.73 -19.56 6.58
N PRO A 161 -8.24 -20.11 5.47
CA PRO A 161 -9.38 -21.02 5.50
C PRO A 161 -8.99 -22.34 6.17
N LEU A 162 -9.92 -22.92 6.92
CA LEU A 162 -9.79 -24.25 7.54
C LEU A 162 -10.96 -25.13 7.11
N SER A 163 -10.65 -26.38 6.77
CA SER A 163 -11.65 -27.41 6.50
C SER A 163 -12.29 -27.92 7.80
N ASP A 164 -13.33 -28.73 7.70
CA ASP A 164 -13.79 -29.52 8.84
C ASP A 164 -12.71 -30.50 9.32
N GLY A 165 -12.68 -30.76 10.62
CA GLY A 165 -11.77 -31.70 11.26
C GLY A 165 -10.80 -31.10 12.26
N TYR A 166 -9.83 -31.91 12.65
CA TYR A 166 -8.84 -31.57 13.68
C TYR A 166 -7.66 -30.83 13.08
N HIS A 167 -7.28 -29.71 13.70
CA HIS A 167 -6.19 -28.85 13.25
C HIS A 167 -5.11 -28.65 14.30
N PHE A 168 -3.86 -28.58 13.85
CA PHE A 168 -2.69 -28.27 14.66
C PHE A 168 -1.98 -27.02 14.13
N VAL A 169 -1.99 -25.94 14.90
CA VAL A 169 -1.46 -24.63 14.50
C VAL A 169 -0.27 -24.25 15.38
N SER A 170 0.84 -23.82 14.79
CA SER A 170 2.03 -23.36 15.51
C SER A 170 2.49 -21.96 15.06
N PHE A 171 2.75 -21.09 16.03
CA PHE A 171 3.47 -19.82 15.86
C PHE A 171 4.92 -20.01 16.32
N ILE A 172 5.87 -19.84 15.42
CA ILE A 172 7.29 -20.13 15.65
C ILE A 172 8.11 -18.89 15.36
N TYR A 173 8.54 -18.18 16.40
CA TYR A 173 9.50 -17.09 16.25
C TYR A 173 10.92 -17.63 16.30
N LYS A 174 11.72 -17.36 15.27
CA LYS A 174 13.11 -17.82 15.13
C LYS A 174 14.05 -16.62 15.20
N LYS A 175 14.93 -16.61 16.20
CA LYS A 175 16.07 -15.68 16.29
C LYS A 175 17.29 -16.26 15.56
N ASP A 176 18.00 -15.40 14.84
CA ASP A 176 19.29 -15.66 14.23
C ASP A 176 20.45 -15.76 15.27
N SER A 177 21.69 -15.68 14.81
CA SER A 177 22.89 -15.88 15.64
C SER A 177 23.42 -14.64 16.36
N SER A 178 22.94 -13.44 16.06
CA SER A 178 23.48 -12.18 16.60
C SER A 178 22.42 -11.07 16.66
N VAL A 179 22.83 -9.82 16.91
CA VAL A 179 22.08 -8.55 16.74
C VAL A 179 20.63 -8.53 17.24
N ASN A 180 20.34 -7.72 18.26
CA ASN A 180 18.95 -7.44 18.65
C ASN A 180 18.55 -6.10 18.06
N PHE A 181 17.46 -6.08 17.29
CA PHE A 181 16.95 -4.87 16.64
C PHE A 181 15.44 -4.76 16.84
N GLY A 182 14.94 -3.54 17.10
CA GLY A 182 13.54 -3.32 17.52
C GLY A 182 13.24 -3.94 18.89
N TYR A 183 12.00 -4.38 19.11
CA TYR A 183 11.63 -5.21 20.27
C TYR A 183 12.21 -6.64 20.19
N ASP A 184 12.69 -7.05 19.02
CA ASP A 184 13.27 -8.37 18.75
C ASP A 184 12.35 -9.53 19.17
N LYS A 185 11.06 -9.40 18.83
CA LYS A 185 10.03 -10.38 19.19
C LYS A 185 8.85 -10.37 18.24
N ALA A 186 8.09 -11.45 18.28
CA ALA A 186 6.74 -11.50 17.71
C ALA A 186 5.72 -11.38 18.84
N MET A 187 4.66 -10.61 18.59
CA MET A 187 3.53 -10.40 19.49
C MET A 187 2.24 -10.83 18.78
N LEU A 188 1.40 -11.58 19.47
CA LEU A 188 0.09 -12.03 18.99
C LEU A 188 -0.98 -11.38 19.88
N PHE A 189 -1.78 -10.50 19.28
CA PHE A 189 -2.79 -9.68 19.96
C PHE A 189 -4.16 -10.35 19.92
N GLU A 190 -4.52 -10.91 18.76
CA GLU A 190 -5.79 -11.58 18.55
C GLU A 190 -5.60 -12.98 17.91
N LEU A 191 -6.39 -13.96 18.34
CA LEU A 191 -6.59 -15.24 17.67
C LEU A 191 -8.11 -15.50 17.54
N GLN A 192 -8.63 -15.50 16.33
CA GLN A 192 -10.02 -15.82 16.02
C GLN A 192 -10.10 -17.14 15.25
N VAL A 193 -10.97 -18.04 15.69
CA VAL A 193 -11.25 -19.29 14.98
C VAL A 193 -12.76 -19.39 14.74
N LEU A 194 -13.16 -19.48 13.48
CA LEU A 194 -14.55 -19.67 13.07
C LEU A 194 -14.80 -21.15 12.74
N GLY A 195 -16.02 -21.64 12.99
CA GLY A 195 -16.43 -23.02 12.70
C GLY A 195 -16.13 -24.02 13.83
N LEU A 196 -15.91 -23.54 15.07
CA LEU A 196 -15.66 -24.41 16.24
C LEU A 196 -16.92 -25.12 16.73
N ALA A 197 -18.10 -24.54 16.49
CA ALA A 197 -19.40 -25.09 16.83
C ALA A 197 -20.47 -24.59 15.83
N ASP A 198 -21.65 -25.19 15.82
CA ASP A 198 -22.81 -24.69 15.05
C ASP A 198 -23.35 -23.37 15.67
N ALA A 199 -23.28 -23.25 17.00
CA ALA A 199 -23.56 -22.03 17.75
C ALA A 199 -22.74 -22.01 19.05
N SER A 200 -22.17 -20.85 19.41
CA SER A 200 -21.50 -20.65 20.70
C SER A 200 -22.50 -20.73 21.84
N ASP A 201 -22.06 -21.32 22.96
CA ASP A 201 -22.83 -21.41 24.19
C ASP A 201 -22.62 -20.21 25.14
N PHE A 202 -21.88 -19.18 24.70
CA PHE A 202 -21.58 -17.96 25.46
C PHE A 202 -21.28 -16.76 24.56
N CYS A 203 -21.26 -15.57 25.16
CA CYS A 203 -20.74 -14.36 24.53
C CYS A 203 -19.32 -14.07 25.05
N ASP A 204 -18.42 -13.72 24.14
CA ASP A 204 -17.09 -13.23 24.45
C ASP A 204 -17.19 -11.83 25.09
N GLN A 205 -16.33 -11.56 26.08
CA GLN A 205 -16.29 -10.26 26.75
C GLN A 205 -15.44 -9.28 25.96
N CYS A 206 -15.86 -8.02 25.83
CA CYS A 206 -15.04 -7.01 25.16
C CYS A 206 -13.73 -6.73 25.92
N PRO A 207 -12.58 -6.65 25.24
CA PRO A 207 -11.29 -6.35 25.88
C PRO A 207 -11.30 -4.96 26.53
N ARG A 208 -10.38 -4.75 27.48
CA ARG A 208 -10.09 -3.41 28.03
C ARG A 208 -9.77 -2.47 26.86
N GLY A 209 -10.20 -1.21 26.97
CA GLY A 209 -10.08 -0.21 25.90
C GLY A 209 -11.22 -0.23 24.90
N THR A 210 -12.09 -1.24 24.92
CA THR A 210 -13.21 -1.39 23.99
C THR A 210 -14.55 -1.56 24.72
N THR A 211 -15.65 -1.39 23.99
CA THR A 211 -17.02 -1.62 24.46
C THR A 211 -17.90 -2.18 23.35
N SER A 212 -19.11 -2.63 23.69
CA SER A 212 -20.12 -3.01 22.69
C SER A 212 -21.53 -2.66 23.15
N SER A 213 -22.41 -2.41 22.18
CA SER A 213 -23.86 -2.37 22.39
C SER A 213 -24.44 -3.79 22.55
N PRO A 214 -25.67 -3.97 23.05
CA PRO A 214 -26.34 -5.27 23.03
C PRO A 214 -26.41 -5.86 21.61
N GLN A 215 -26.40 -7.20 21.51
CA GLN A 215 -26.45 -7.95 20.24
C GLN A 215 -25.26 -7.65 19.30
N ALA A 216 -24.11 -7.25 19.84
CA ALA A 216 -22.94 -6.93 19.03
C ALA A 216 -22.24 -8.20 18.49
N THR A 217 -21.64 -8.07 17.30
CA THR A 217 -20.81 -9.09 16.66
C THR A 217 -19.31 -8.85 16.86
N GLN A 218 -18.94 -7.67 17.35
CA GLN A 218 -17.57 -7.26 17.66
C GLN A 218 -17.58 -6.10 18.67
N CYS A 219 -16.43 -5.82 19.25
CA CYS A 219 -16.21 -4.66 20.10
C CYS A 219 -15.70 -3.48 19.28
N SER A 220 -15.93 -2.28 19.80
CA SER A 220 -15.42 -1.02 19.25
C SER A 220 -14.52 -0.34 20.28
N ASP A 221 -13.41 0.23 19.82
CA ASP A 221 -12.51 1.02 20.63
C ASP A 221 -13.26 2.18 21.32
N CYS A 222 -12.87 2.47 22.55
CA CYS A 222 -13.27 3.71 23.19
C CYS A 222 -12.78 4.89 22.36
N PRO A 223 -13.60 5.94 22.14
CA PRO A 223 -13.19 7.09 21.33
C PRO A 223 -12.10 7.93 22.02
N LEU A 224 -11.45 8.81 21.26
CA LEU A 224 -10.44 9.76 21.75
C LEU A 224 -10.91 10.50 23.03
N ASN A 225 -10.00 10.68 23.98
CA ASN A 225 -10.21 11.23 25.32
C ASN A 225 -11.16 10.42 26.19
N THR A 226 -11.38 9.14 25.86
CA THR A 226 -12.09 8.19 26.72
C THR A 226 -11.31 6.88 26.81
N TYR A 227 -11.52 6.11 27.87
CA TYR A 227 -10.81 4.86 28.11
C TYR A 227 -11.71 3.86 28.82
N ASN A 228 -11.31 2.59 28.85
CA ASN A 228 -11.93 1.58 29.69
C ASN A 228 -10.86 0.60 30.20
N ASN A 229 -10.77 0.37 31.51
CA ASN A 229 -9.81 -0.56 32.09
C ASN A 229 -10.43 -1.91 32.52
N GLN A 230 -11.72 -2.13 32.28
CA GLN A 230 -12.47 -3.31 32.71
C GLN A 230 -12.84 -4.21 31.52
N LEU A 231 -12.58 -5.51 31.69
CA LEU A 231 -13.01 -6.55 30.76
C LEU A 231 -14.54 -6.65 30.75
N GLY A 232 -15.14 -6.65 29.58
CA GLY A 232 -16.59 -6.77 29.40
C GLY A 232 -17.39 -5.53 29.78
N SER A 233 -16.74 -4.37 29.95
CA SER A 233 -17.47 -3.11 30.18
C SER A 233 -18.18 -2.64 28.91
N SER A 234 -19.34 -2.01 29.12
CA SER A 234 -20.17 -1.42 28.07
C SER A 234 -20.01 0.11 27.96
N VAL A 235 -19.12 0.70 28.77
CA VAL A 235 -19.00 2.16 28.90
C VAL A 235 -17.53 2.58 28.81
N CYS A 236 -17.29 3.66 28.06
CA CYS A 236 -16.04 4.38 28.03
C CYS A 236 -16.08 5.56 29.01
N ILE A 237 -15.04 5.69 29.82
CA ILE A 237 -14.88 6.69 30.87
C ILE A 237 -14.13 7.89 30.27
N PRO A 238 -14.64 9.13 30.37
CA PRO A 238 -13.95 10.30 29.86
C PRO A 238 -12.71 10.63 30.68
N CYS A 239 -11.65 11.09 30.01
CA CYS A 239 -10.48 11.70 30.65
C CYS A 239 -10.80 13.10 31.16
N SER A 240 -10.02 13.55 32.15
CA SER A 240 -10.04 14.96 32.56
C SER A 240 -9.44 15.87 31.48
N ASP A 241 -9.70 17.18 31.54
CA ASP A 241 -9.20 18.14 30.53
C ASP A 241 -7.66 18.20 30.45
N ASP A 242 -6.97 17.89 31.56
CA ASP A 242 -5.51 17.86 31.68
C ASP A 242 -4.89 16.52 31.25
N GLU A 243 -5.71 15.58 30.81
CA GLU A 243 -5.30 14.26 30.36
C GLU A 243 -5.89 13.93 28.98
N TYR A 244 -5.38 12.87 28.36
CA TYR A 244 -5.88 12.36 27.10
C TYR A 244 -5.77 10.84 27.03
N ALA A 245 -6.57 10.22 26.17
CA ALA A 245 -6.48 8.81 25.84
C ALA A 245 -6.70 8.68 24.33
N PHE A 246 -5.90 7.88 23.66
CA PHE A 246 -6.17 7.50 22.26
C PHE A 246 -7.29 6.47 22.19
N PRO A 247 -7.86 6.26 20.99
CA PRO A 247 -8.78 5.18 20.80
C PRO A 247 -8.19 3.83 21.23
N GLY A 248 -8.95 3.08 22.03
CA GLY A 248 -8.52 1.77 22.54
C GLY A 248 -7.62 1.83 23.79
N ASP A 249 -7.23 3.01 24.27
CA ASP A 249 -6.41 3.12 25.48
C ASP A 249 -7.17 2.61 26.71
N THR A 250 -6.43 1.96 27.62
CA THR A 250 -6.98 1.43 28.86
C THR A 250 -6.84 2.40 30.04
N GLN A 251 -6.25 3.57 29.83
CA GLN A 251 -6.03 4.60 30.85
C GLN A 251 -5.76 5.96 30.20
N CYS A 252 -6.03 7.03 30.93
CA CYS A 252 -5.63 8.38 30.51
C CYS A 252 -4.14 8.63 30.78
N THR A 253 -3.54 9.46 29.92
CA THR A 253 -2.16 9.94 29.99
C THR A 253 -2.18 11.45 30.28
N PRO A 254 -1.38 11.95 31.24
CA PRO A 254 -1.26 13.39 31.48
C PRO A 254 -0.74 14.16 30.27
N ARG A 255 -1.35 15.32 29.99
CA ARG A 255 -0.88 16.24 28.95
C ARG A 255 0.40 16.93 29.39
N LYS A 256 1.38 16.98 28.50
CA LYS A 256 2.55 17.85 28.66
C LYS A 256 2.21 19.28 28.22
N ALA A 257 3.00 20.25 28.64
CA ALA A 257 2.85 21.63 28.16
C ALA A 257 3.06 21.68 26.64
N CYS A 258 2.18 22.39 25.93
CA CYS A 258 2.35 22.62 24.49
C CYS A 258 3.63 23.41 24.20
N THR A 259 4.20 23.15 23.03
CA THR A 259 5.40 23.76 22.45
C THR A 259 5.06 24.40 21.10
N VAL A 260 6.05 25.04 20.46
CA VAL A 260 5.88 25.58 19.10
C VAL A 260 5.65 24.51 18.04
N ASN A 261 5.93 23.25 18.36
CA ASN A 261 5.73 22.11 17.47
C ASN A 261 4.28 21.57 17.52
N ASP A 262 3.45 22.04 18.47
CA ASP A 262 2.08 21.58 18.68
C ASP A 262 1.03 22.43 17.95
N TYR A 263 1.45 23.48 17.25
CA TYR A 263 0.61 24.24 16.33
C TYR A 263 1.18 24.18 14.91
N GLN A 264 0.34 24.51 13.93
CA GLN A 264 0.70 24.57 12.52
C GLN A 264 0.31 25.93 11.94
N SER A 265 1.07 26.41 10.96
CA SER A 265 0.60 27.48 10.09
C SER A 265 -0.26 26.91 8.97
N LEU A 266 -1.28 27.68 8.64
CA LEU A 266 -2.26 27.42 7.61
C LEU A 266 -2.41 28.71 6.79
N TYR A 267 -2.85 28.58 5.55
CA TYR A 267 -3.03 29.72 4.67
C TYR A 267 -4.49 29.81 4.27
N THR A 268 -5.01 31.03 4.25
CA THR A 268 -6.29 31.30 3.58
C THR A 268 -6.11 31.16 2.06
N PRO A 269 -7.20 30.88 1.31
CA PRO A 269 -7.17 30.97 -0.13
C PRO A 269 -6.65 32.33 -0.61
N CYS A 270 -6.04 32.34 -1.79
CA CYS A 270 -5.59 33.58 -2.42
C CYS A 270 -6.76 34.53 -2.64
N SER A 271 -6.53 35.82 -2.40
CA SER A 271 -7.49 36.88 -2.71
C SER A 271 -7.26 37.44 -4.12
N LEU A 272 -8.26 38.17 -4.63
CA LEU A 272 -8.19 38.90 -5.90
C LEU A 272 -7.02 39.89 -6.00
N THR A 273 -6.46 40.35 -4.87
CA THR A 273 -5.26 41.21 -4.83
C THR A 273 -3.95 40.43 -4.83
N HIS A 274 -4.00 39.12 -5.10
CA HIS A 274 -2.86 38.18 -5.07
C HIS A 274 -2.15 38.13 -3.71
N THR A 275 -2.93 38.33 -2.65
CA THR A 275 -2.47 38.21 -1.28
C THR A 275 -3.28 37.17 -0.49
N ARG A 276 -2.67 36.58 0.53
CA ARG A 276 -3.28 35.62 1.46
C ARG A 276 -2.85 35.93 2.89
N THR A 277 -3.60 35.39 3.85
CA THR A 277 -3.28 35.45 5.28
C THR A 277 -2.73 34.10 5.73
N GLU A 278 -1.56 34.10 6.37
CA GLU A 278 -1.08 32.98 7.18
C GLU A 278 -1.70 33.09 8.58
N TYR A 279 -2.31 32.01 9.06
CA TYR A 279 -2.88 31.91 10.39
C TYR A 279 -2.41 30.63 11.07
N PHE A 280 -2.50 30.58 12.40
CA PHE A 280 -1.99 29.45 13.17
C PHE A 280 -3.13 28.74 13.88
N ASP A 281 -3.08 27.41 13.89
CA ASP A 281 -4.04 26.58 14.61
C ASP A 281 -3.34 25.41 15.33
N TRP A 282 -3.94 24.94 16.42
CA TRP A 282 -3.41 23.80 17.16
C TRP A 282 -3.56 22.51 16.36
N ILE A 283 -2.56 21.64 16.43
CA ILE A 283 -2.62 20.33 15.81
C ILE A 283 -3.68 19.48 16.52
N SER A 284 -4.54 18.83 15.74
CA SER A 284 -5.53 17.86 16.21
C SER A 284 -5.03 16.41 15.99
N PRO A 285 -5.27 15.47 16.93
CA PRO A 285 -5.84 15.70 18.24
C PRO A 285 -4.85 16.46 19.14
N ARG A 286 -5.34 17.47 19.88
CA ARG A 286 -4.49 18.17 20.83
C ARG A 286 -4.15 17.19 21.95
N ILE A 287 -2.87 16.85 22.12
CA ILE A 287 -2.34 15.95 23.17
C ILE A 287 -1.52 16.69 24.24
N CYS A 288 -1.46 18.01 24.14
CA CYS A 288 -0.77 18.91 25.07
C CYS A 288 -1.75 19.87 25.77
N ALA A 289 -1.31 20.49 26.86
CA ALA A 289 -2.03 21.50 27.64
C ALA A 289 -1.49 22.91 27.32
N ILE A 290 -2.39 23.83 26.98
CA ILE A 290 -2.05 25.23 26.67
C ILE A 290 -1.75 25.95 27.98
N THR A 291 -0.47 26.10 28.30
CA THR A 291 -0.01 26.80 29.52
C THR A 291 0.90 27.97 29.17
N ASN A 292 2.05 27.71 28.52
CA ASN A 292 3.11 28.69 28.31
C ASN A 292 3.34 29.08 26.82
N VAL A 293 2.48 28.61 25.91
CA VAL A 293 2.57 28.91 24.48
C VAL A 293 1.25 29.49 24.02
N THR A 294 1.34 30.57 23.24
CA THR A 294 0.20 31.19 22.57
C THR A 294 0.41 31.07 21.07
N LEU A 295 -0.67 30.95 20.32
CA LEU A 295 -0.59 30.96 18.86
C LEU A 295 -0.03 32.32 18.41
N PRO A 296 0.91 32.33 17.46
CA PRO A 296 1.39 33.58 16.87
C PRO A 296 0.22 34.37 16.25
N PRO A 297 0.33 35.71 16.15
CA PRO A 297 -0.66 36.50 15.44
C PRO A 297 -0.67 36.14 13.95
N ASN A 298 -1.85 36.19 13.34
CA ASN A 298 -2.00 35.98 11.90
C ASN A 298 -1.17 37.03 11.13
N VAL A 299 -0.59 36.60 10.01
CA VAL A 299 0.20 37.44 9.12
C VAL A 299 -0.63 37.73 7.86
N PRO A 300 -1.29 38.88 7.76
CA PRO A 300 -2.08 39.25 6.60
C PRO A 300 -1.19 39.70 5.43
N ASP A 301 -1.80 39.83 4.24
CA ASP A 301 -1.22 40.44 3.05
C ASP A 301 0.08 39.79 2.51
N LEU A 302 0.26 38.49 2.76
CA LEU A 302 1.38 37.72 2.19
C LEU A 302 1.14 37.48 0.70
N PRO A 303 2.17 37.55 -0.16
CA PRO A 303 2.02 37.22 -1.56
C PRO A 303 1.60 35.75 -1.74
N CYS A 304 0.75 35.51 -2.73
CA CYS A 304 0.38 34.16 -3.15
C CYS A 304 1.59 33.37 -3.66
N ALA A 305 1.64 32.08 -3.32
CA ALA A 305 2.64 31.16 -3.85
C ALA A 305 2.48 30.97 -5.36
N PRO A 306 3.55 30.67 -6.11
CA PRO A 306 3.42 30.23 -7.50
C PRO A 306 2.62 28.93 -7.60
N CYS A 307 1.92 28.72 -8.71
CA CYS A 307 1.30 27.43 -9.02
C CYS A 307 2.36 26.33 -9.23
N ASN A 308 1.93 25.08 -9.22
CA ASN A 308 2.82 23.98 -9.51
C ASN A 308 3.30 24.02 -10.98
N PRO A 309 4.48 23.46 -11.31
CA PRO A 309 4.88 23.29 -12.70
C PRO A 309 3.82 22.52 -13.49
N GLY A 310 3.56 22.93 -14.74
CA GLY A 310 2.41 22.44 -15.51
C GLY A 310 1.11 23.22 -15.30
N GLU A 311 1.11 24.17 -14.37
CA GLU A 311 0.01 25.09 -14.12
C GLU A 311 0.43 26.54 -14.38
N PHE A 312 -0.58 27.38 -14.62
CA PHE A 312 -0.46 28.82 -14.72
C PHE A 312 -1.51 29.49 -13.86
N ARG A 313 -1.25 30.74 -13.48
CA ARG A 313 -2.11 31.48 -12.56
C ARG A 313 -3.06 32.37 -13.33
N VAL A 314 -4.36 32.23 -13.07
CA VAL A 314 -5.38 33.17 -13.52
C VAL A 314 -6.02 33.78 -12.28
N ALA A 315 -5.77 35.07 -12.05
CA ALA A 315 -6.13 35.75 -10.81
C ALA A 315 -5.58 35.00 -9.56
N ASP A 316 -6.46 34.54 -8.68
CA ASP A 316 -6.16 33.86 -7.43
C ASP A 316 -6.06 32.33 -7.55
N GLU A 317 -6.43 31.75 -8.69
CA GLU A 317 -6.48 30.30 -8.89
C GLU A 317 -5.40 29.78 -9.87
N CYS A 318 -5.03 28.52 -9.68
CA CYS A 318 -4.10 27.79 -10.51
C CYS A 318 -4.86 26.90 -11.48
N TYR A 319 -4.53 27.00 -12.77
CA TYR A 319 -5.14 26.25 -13.84
C TYR A 319 -4.09 25.40 -14.54
N VAL A 320 -4.49 24.19 -14.91
CA VAL A 320 -3.65 23.28 -15.70
C VAL A 320 -3.38 23.89 -17.08
N CYS A 321 -2.13 23.79 -17.55
CA CYS A 321 -1.79 24.25 -18.89
C CYS A 321 -2.61 23.52 -19.97
N PRO A 322 -3.17 24.27 -20.95
CA PRO A 322 -3.86 23.66 -22.08
C PRO A 322 -2.96 22.73 -22.89
N THR A 323 -3.58 21.81 -23.64
CA THR A 323 -2.90 20.94 -24.60
C THR A 323 -1.89 21.70 -25.46
N GLY A 324 -0.69 21.12 -25.61
CA GLY A 324 0.37 21.70 -26.44
C GLY A 324 1.13 22.85 -25.79
N LYS A 325 0.83 23.20 -24.53
CA LYS A 325 1.50 24.27 -23.79
C LYS A 325 2.09 23.77 -22.48
N PHE A 326 3.08 24.48 -21.98
CA PHE A 326 3.80 24.16 -20.76
C PHE A 326 4.05 25.39 -19.88
N SER A 327 4.35 25.14 -18.60
CA SER A 327 4.74 26.16 -17.63
C SER A 327 5.77 25.59 -16.66
N THR A 328 6.98 26.15 -16.67
CA THR A 328 8.05 25.74 -15.73
C THR A 328 7.89 26.38 -14.36
N ILE A 329 7.31 27.59 -14.32
CA ILE A 329 7.14 28.40 -13.11
C ILE A 329 5.69 28.87 -13.07
N GLY A 330 4.93 28.44 -12.06
CA GLY A 330 3.51 28.79 -11.93
C GLY A 330 3.19 30.24 -11.54
N THR A 331 4.11 31.19 -11.78
CA THR A 331 3.82 32.64 -11.70
C THR A 331 3.33 33.22 -13.02
N LEU A 332 3.44 32.45 -14.11
CA LEU A 332 2.99 32.90 -15.44
C LEU A 332 1.48 33.10 -15.46
N SER A 333 1.04 34.16 -16.16
CA SER A 333 -0.37 34.44 -16.42
C SER A 333 -0.94 33.65 -17.60
N GLU A 334 -0.06 32.99 -18.38
CA GLU A 334 -0.40 32.12 -19.50
C GLU A 334 0.71 31.07 -19.73
N CYS A 335 0.36 29.91 -20.28
CA CYS A 335 1.33 28.88 -20.63
C CYS A 335 2.03 29.16 -21.97
N THR A 336 3.27 28.66 -22.09
CA THR A 336 4.09 28.79 -23.30
C THR A 336 3.81 27.65 -24.26
N SER A 337 3.69 27.93 -25.57
CA SER A 337 3.46 26.92 -26.60
C SER A 337 4.68 26.03 -26.84
N CYS A 338 4.46 24.72 -27.03
CA CYS A 338 5.53 23.80 -27.40
C CYS A 338 5.95 23.98 -28.86
N PRO A 339 7.27 24.09 -29.13
CA PRO A 339 7.78 24.19 -30.50
C PRO A 339 7.63 22.88 -31.26
N MET A 340 7.68 22.95 -32.60
CA MET A 340 7.62 21.77 -33.46
C MET A 340 8.71 20.74 -33.10
N GLY A 341 8.39 19.45 -33.21
CA GLY A 341 9.28 18.36 -32.80
C GLY A 341 9.30 18.09 -31.30
N THR A 342 8.54 18.85 -30.52
CA THR A 342 8.30 18.58 -29.10
C THR A 342 6.81 18.43 -28.81
N TYR A 343 6.46 17.87 -27.66
CA TYR A 343 5.08 17.73 -27.21
C TYR A 343 4.94 18.07 -25.72
N ALA A 344 3.74 18.49 -25.32
CA ALA A 344 3.38 18.77 -23.94
C ALA A 344 2.77 17.51 -23.30
N PRO A 345 3.51 16.76 -22.46
CA PRO A 345 2.94 15.60 -21.77
C PRO A 345 1.88 16.01 -20.74
N LYS A 346 0.85 15.18 -20.59
CA LYS A 346 -0.05 15.27 -19.42
C LYS A 346 0.66 14.73 -18.19
N GLN A 347 0.89 15.59 -17.21
CA GLN A 347 1.54 15.21 -15.96
C GLN A 347 0.96 15.99 -14.78
N LEU A 348 0.99 15.36 -13.61
CA LEU A 348 0.77 15.99 -12.32
C LEU A 348 2.13 16.19 -11.66
N THR A 349 2.55 17.43 -11.47
CA THR A 349 3.79 17.77 -10.77
C THR A 349 3.46 18.50 -9.49
N LEU A 350 3.82 17.95 -8.33
CA LEU A 350 3.61 18.58 -7.02
C LEU A 350 4.97 18.93 -6.44
N GLN A 351 5.31 20.22 -6.43
CA GLN A 351 6.50 20.80 -5.78
C GLN A 351 6.13 21.90 -4.77
N ARG A 352 4.86 22.33 -4.80
CA ARG A 352 4.23 23.26 -3.89
C ARG A 352 3.02 22.59 -3.28
N TRP A 353 2.99 22.66 -1.98
CA TRP A 353 2.06 22.03 -1.07
C TRP A 353 1.51 23.13 -0.17
N ASP A 354 0.79 24.07 -0.75
CA ASP A 354 -0.04 25.02 0.01
C ASP A 354 -1.38 24.39 0.40
N GLU A 355 -1.82 23.41 -0.40
CA GLU A 355 -2.98 22.56 -0.19
C GLU A 355 -2.67 21.15 -0.72
N LEU A 356 -3.44 20.15 -0.30
CA LEU A 356 -3.37 18.80 -0.89
C LEU A 356 -4.09 18.81 -2.24
N PRO A 357 -3.64 18.02 -3.24
CA PRO A 357 -4.30 17.95 -4.54
C PRO A 357 -5.75 17.43 -4.40
N ALA A 358 -6.60 17.76 -5.38
CA ALA A 358 -8.01 17.41 -5.32
C ALA A 358 -8.24 15.90 -5.10
N GLY A 359 -9.10 15.56 -4.13
CA GLY A 359 -9.41 14.18 -3.77
C GLY A 359 -8.35 13.48 -2.90
N ALA A 360 -7.19 14.12 -2.64
CA ALA A 360 -6.23 13.56 -1.72
C ALA A 360 -6.76 13.56 -0.28
N SER A 361 -6.31 12.58 0.49
CA SER A 361 -6.71 12.40 1.88
C SER A 361 -5.50 12.03 2.72
N SER A 362 -5.58 12.35 4.00
CA SER A 362 -4.59 11.90 4.96
C SER A 362 -5.23 11.46 6.26
N SER A 363 -4.61 10.45 6.88
CA SER A 363 -5.03 9.88 8.14
C SER A 363 -3.82 9.45 8.96
N CYS A 364 -4.03 9.27 10.25
CA CYS A 364 -3.09 8.57 11.10
C CYS A 364 -3.84 7.58 11.99
N GLU A 365 -3.31 6.38 12.09
CA GLU A 365 -3.83 5.30 12.93
C GLU A 365 -2.84 4.97 14.06
N GLY A 366 -3.37 4.60 15.22
CA GLY A 366 -2.59 4.29 16.41
C GLY A 366 -2.24 5.52 17.25
N GLN A 367 -1.04 5.54 17.83
CA GLN A 367 -0.61 6.57 18.80
C GLN A 367 -0.17 7.88 18.13
N CYS A 368 -1.05 8.48 17.35
CA CYS A 368 -0.75 9.61 16.49
C CYS A 368 -0.49 10.91 17.26
N GLY A 369 0.58 11.63 16.93
CA GLY A 369 0.80 13.01 17.41
C GLY A 369 0.06 14.06 16.57
N THR A 370 -0.38 13.68 15.36
CA THR A 370 -1.07 14.53 14.39
C THR A 370 -2.18 13.72 13.71
N ALA A 371 -3.18 14.37 13.11
CA ALA A 371 -4.26 13.69 12.39
C ALA A 371 -3.82 12.95 11.11
N GLY A 372 -2.56 13.11 10.69
CA GLY A 372 -2.04 12.62 9.43
C GLY A 372 -0.94 13.54 8.91
N TRP A 373 -0.75 13.51 7.61
CA TRP A 373 0.17 14.36 6.89
C TRP A 373 -0.24 15.82 6.93
N ARG A 374 0.75 16.70 7.02
CA ARG A 374 0.62 18.13 7.22
C ARG A 374 1.24 18.88 6.05
N VAL A 375 0.57 19.95 5.68
CA VAL A 375 0.94 20.86 4.59
C VAL A 375 1.96 21.88 5.12
N ARG A 376 3.08 22.08 4.42
CA ARG A 376 4.22 22.91 4.84
C ARG A 376 4.73 23.89 3.77
N GLY A 377 3.91 24.19 2.76
CA GLY A 377 4.23 25.11 1.67
C GLY A 377 5.13 24.46 0.62
N ASP A 378 6.37 24.14 0.96
CA ASP A 378 7.33 23.52 0.01
C ASP A 378 7.39 21.99 0.12
N TYR A 379 6.68 21.40 1.08
CA TYR A 379 6.59 19.96 1.27
C TYR A 379 5.31 19.59 2.02
N VAL A 380 4.98 18.30 2.03
CA VAL A 380 4.11 17.70 3.03
C VAL A 380 4.91 16.77 3.93
N ASP A 381 4.58 16.70 5.21
CA ASP A 381 5.24 15.81 6.14
C ASP A 381 4.25 14.87 6.83
N SER A 382 4.70 13.68 7.23
CA SER A 382 3.83 12.67 7.84
C SER A 382 3.30 13.00 9.24
N GLY A 383 3.65 14.14 9.81
CA GLY A 383 3.38 14.46 11.20
C GLY A 383 4.59 14.25 12.11
N ILE A 384 4.49 14.72 13.35
CA ILE A 384 5.50 14.55 14.42
C ILE A 384 4.84 14.11 15.72
N ASP A 385 5.66 13.84 16.73
CA ASP A 385 5.25 13.42 18.06
C ASP A 385 4.44 12.11 18.07
N HIS A 386 4.64 11.31 17.02
CA HIS A 386 4.13 9.96 16.84
C HIS A 386 4.66 9.01 17.93
N GLY A 387 3.78 8.19 18.51
CA GLY A 387 4.14 7.10 19.42
C GLY A 387 4.66 5.86 18.66
N SER A 388 5.09 4.83 19.41
CA SER A 388 5.77 3.61 18.91
C SER A 388 4.96 2.70 17.99
N HIS A 389 3.66 2.98 17.83
CA HIS A 389 2.73 2.20 17.03
C HIS A 389 1.78 3.19 16.37
N SER A 390 2.33 4.03 15.51
CA SER A 390 1.53 4.93 14.71
C SER A 390 1.93 4.85 13.25
N THR A 391 0.93 5.01 12.40
CA THR A 391 1.08 4.95 10.96
C THR A 391 0.34 6.12 10.36
N SER A 392 1.08 6.99 9.68
CA SER A 392 0.55 8.18 9.03
C SER A 392 0.54 7.97 7.53
N THR A 393 -0.63 8.16 6.92
CA THR A 393 -0.91 7.80 5.54
C THR A 393 -1.34 9.03 4.75
N LEU A 394 -0.76 9.22 3.58
CA LEU A 394 -1.18 10.18 2.56
C LEU A 394 -1.60 9.41 1.32
N VAL A 395 -2.79 9.70 0.81
CA VAL A 395 -3.35 9.07 -0.39
C VAL A 395 -3.63 10.16 -1.41
N ILE A 396 -3.09 10.02 -2.62
CA ILE A 396 -3.29 10.93 -3.75
C ILE A 396 -3.92 10.13 -4.90
N PRO A 397 -5.21 10.34 -5.20
CA PRO A 397 -5.87 9.63 -6.30
C PRO A 397 -5.43 10.20 -7.65
N VAL A 398 -5.17 9.32 -8.60
CA VAL A 398 -4.84 9.67 -10.00
C VAL A 398 -5.48 8.68 -10.96
N ILE A 399 -5.76 9.12 -12.18
CA ILE A 399 -6.22 8.25 -13.27
C ILE A 399 -5.19 8.31 -14.39
N ILE A 400 -4.69 7.15 -14.80
CA ILE A 400 -3.69 7.02 -15.86
C ILE A 400 -4.37 6.69 -17.19
N GLU A 401 -4.07 7.44 -18.24
CA GLU A 401 -4.59 7.21 -19.60
C GLU A 401 -4.04 5.92 -20.22
N ALA A 402 -4.73 5.42 -21.26
CA ALA A 402 -4.31 4.19 -21.95
C ALA A 402 -3.05 4.38 -22.81
N SER A 403 -2.83 5.60 -23.30
CA SER A 403 -1.66 6.00 -24.08
C SER A 403 -1.52 7.52 -23.95
N PRO A 404 -0.38 8.04 -23.46
CA PRO A 404 0.84 7.35 -23.04
C PRO A 404 0.66 6.51 -21.75
N THR A 405 1.56 5.54 -21.50
CA THR A 405 1.57 4.80 -20.22
C THR A 405 2.08 5.70 -19.10
N GLY A 406 1.53 5.56 -17.88
CA GLY A 406 1.91 6.41 -16.77
C GLY A 406 3.22 6.04 -16.09
N TRP A 407 3.84 7.03 -15.46
CA TRP A 407 5.08 6.88 -14.69
C TRP A 407 5.00 7.66 -13.39
N LEU A 408 5.57 7.10 -12.32
CA LEU A 408 5.61 7.70 -10.99
C LEU A 408 7.06 7.96 -10.56
N SER A 409 7.33 9.18 -10.12
CA SER A 409 8.60 9.60 -9.53
C SER A 409 8.36 10.47 -8.29
N TRP A 410 9.30 10.46 -7.34
CA TRP A 410 9.16 11.21 -6.09
C TRP A 410 10.49 11.63 -5.49
N LYS A 411 10.45 12.64 -4.62
CA LYS A 411 11.57 13.09 -3.78
C LYS A 411 11.14 13.37 -2.35
N TYR A 412 11.77 12.72 -1.39
CA TYR A 412 11.51 12.95 0.04
C TYR A 412 12.79 12.94 0.88
N SER A 413 12.68 13.41 2.12
CA SER A 413 13.67 13.18 3.18
C SER A 413 13.03 12.45 4.34
N LEU A 414 13.82 11.67 5.06
CA LEU A 414 13.40 10.91 6.22
C LEU A 414 14.19 11.37 7.44
N ASN A 415 13.48 11.97 8.40
CA ASN A 415 13.99 12.17 9.73
C ASN A 415 13.48 11.01 10.59
N CYS A 416 14.38 10.15 11.04
CA CYS A 416 13.99 9.03 11.90
C CYS A 416 15.13 8.71 12.86
N GLU A 417 14.83 8.71 14.16
CA GLU A 417 15.69 8.15 15.18
C GLU A 417 15.39 6.65 15.32
N MET A 418 16.28 5.81 14.77
CA MET A 418 16.20 4.33 14.79
C MET A 418 15.24 3.76 13.74
N LEU A 419 14.30 2.90 14.16
CA LEU A 419 13.47 2.11 13.26
C LEU A 419 12.22 2.89 12.82
N CYS A 420 12.22 3.30 11.56
CA CYS A 420 11.05 3.78 10.84
C CYS A 420 11.06 3.21 9.43
N TYR A 421 9.93 3.37 8.74
CA TYR A 421 9.85 2.99 7.34
C TYR A 421 8.98 3.97 6.56
N VAL A 422 9.17 3.94 5.24
CA VAL A 422 8.31 4.58 4.27
C VAL A 422 7.88 3.54 3.24
N ASP A 423 6.59 3.24 3.20
CA ASP A 423 5.95 2.41 2.18
C ASP A 423 5.34 3.31 1.11
N ILE A 424 5.60 3.01 -0.16
CA ILE A 424 4.99 3.68 -1.31
C ILE A 424 4.20 2.66 -2.10
N ARG A 425 2.94 2.94 -2.41
CA ARG A 425 2.00 2.03 -3.08
C ARG A 425 1.24 2.75 -4.20
N ASP A 426 0.79 1.99 -5.20
CA ASP A 426 -0.11 2.49 -6.27
C ASP A 426 -1.61 2.25 -5.95
N GLY A 427 -1.90 1.67 -4.78
CA GLY A 427 -3.24 1.27 -4.36
C GLY A 427 -3.59 -0.19 -4.68
N ARG A 428 -2.75 -0.89 -5.44
CA ARG A 428 -2.90 -2.32 -5.77
C ARG A 428 -1.76 -3.15 -5.23
N SER A 429 -0.56 -2.60 -5.26
CA SER A 429 0.70 -3.26 -4.95
C SER A 429 1.64 -2.32 -4.18
N LEU A 430 2.60 -2.94 -3.49
CA LEU A 430 3.71 -2.22 -2.88
C LEU A 430 4.73 -1.90 -3.97
N ILE A 431 5.02 -0.62 -4.17
CA ILE A 431 6.06 -0.16 -5.11
C ILE A 431 7.43 -0.31 -4.46
N THR A 432 7.59 0.28 -3.28
CA THR A 432 8.84 0.17 -2.51
C THR A 432 8.56 0.31 -1.02
N SER A 433 9.46 -0.25 -0.22
CA SER A 433 9.47 -0.14 1.23
C SER A 433 10.89 0.22 1.66
N THR A 434 11.07 1.43 2.17
CA THR A 434 12.35 1.92 2.66
C THR A 434 12.38 1.80 4.16
N TRP A 435 13.21 0.90 4.67
CA TRP A 435 13.44 0.71 6.09
C TRP A 435 14.68 1.50 6.50
N HIS A 436 14.56 2.25 7.58
CA HIS A 436 15.66 2.98 8.18
C HIS A 436 15.90 2.42 9.57
N ASP A 437 17.13 2.06 9.86
CA ASP A 437 17.57 1.43 11.11
C ASP A 437 18.71 2.21 11.79
N SER A 438 19.00 3.43 11.33
CA SER A 438 20.12 4.26 11.79
C SER A 438 19.64 5.52 12.53
N PHE A 439 20.56 6.20 13.21
CA PHE A 439 20.28 7.44 13.95
C PHE A 439 20.50 8.71 13.10
N THR A 440 20.81 8.56 11.81
CA THR A 440 21.18 9.70 10.95
C THR A 440 20.06 9.99 9.96
N PRO A 441 19.47 11.21 9.98
CA PRO A 441 18.48 11.61 8.98
C PRO A 441 19.00 11.43 7.57
N VAL A 442 18.18 10.86 6.70
CA VAL A 442 18.51 10.68 5.28
C VAL A 442 17.79 11.74 4.47
N GLN A 443 18.54 12.49 3.67
CA GLN A 443 18.02 13.62 2.92
C GLN A 443 18.05 13.34 1.41
N ASN A 444 17.10 13.93 0.67
CA ASN A 444 17.04 13.89 -0.80
C ASN A 444 16.96 12.49 -1.41
N ILE A 445 16.16 11.60 -0.82
CA ILE A 445 15.85 10.30 -1.42
C ILE A 445 14.94 10.54 -2.63
N THR A 446 15.42 10.13 -3.81
CA THR A 446 14.65 10.13 -5.06
C THR A 446 14.32 8.71 -5.47
N GLY A 447 13.11 8.49 -5.99
CA GLY A 447 12.71 7.19 -6.55
C GLY A 447 11.90 7.36 -7.84
N GLY A 448 11.78 6.25 -8.59
CA GLY A 448 11.20 6.24 -9.93
C GLY A 448 12.23 6.41 -11.07
N PRO A 449 11.78 6.46 -12.34
CA PRO A 449 10.38 6.33 -12.75
C PRO A 449 9.87 4.90 -12.65
N VAL A 450 8.71 4.71 -11.99
CA VAL A 450 8.01 3.41 -11.91
C VAL A 450 6.81 3.42 -12.84
N LYS A 451 6.67 2.41 -13.69
CA LYS A 451 5.57 2.31 -14.65
C LYS A 451 4.25 2.04 -13.93
N LEU A 452 3.23 2.84 -14.24
CA LEU A 452 1.85 2.64 -13.81
C LEU A 452 0.99 2.15 -14.99
N PRO A 453 0.21 1.06 -14.82
CA PRO A 453 -0.74 0.62 -15.85
C PRO A 453 -1.91 1.61 -15.99
N PRO A 454 -2.64 1.61 -17.11
CA PRO A 454 -3.83 2.44 -17.27
C PRO A 454 -4.92 2.20 -16.21
N GLY A 455 -5.69 3.24 -15.90
CA GLY A 455 -6.81 3.22 -14.98
C GLY A 455 -6.57 3.97 -13.67
N ALA A 456 -7.49 3.81 -12.72
CA ALA A 456 -7.42 4.50 -11.42
C ALA A 456 -6.36 3.88 -10.49
N HIS A 457 -5.64 4.77 -9.80
CA HIS A 457 -4.62 4.47 -8.80
C HIS A 457 -4.76 5.39 -7.60
N ASN A 458 -4.32 4.88 -6.45
CA ASN A 458 -4.20 5.64 -5.22
C ASN A 458 -2.74 5.64 -4.82
N ILE A 459 -2.02 6.70 -5.18
CA ILE A 459 -0.61 6.82 -4.83
C ILE A 459 -0.54 7.10 -3.33
N THR A 460 -0.04 6.11 -2.59
CA THR A 460 -0.13 6.10 -1.13
C THR A 460 1.25 6.09 -0.51
N PHE A 461 1.54 7.10 0.30
CA PHE A 461 2.74 7.19 1.13
C PHE A 461 2.36 6.85 2.58
N ILE A 462 3.03 5.86 3.15
CA ILE A 462 2.80 5.40 4.51
C ILE A 462 4.10 5.56 5.27
N PHE A 463 4.06 6.36 6.32
CA PHE A 463 5.15 6.44 7.28
C PHE A 463 4.73 5.74 8.56
N GLY A 464 5.61 4.95 9.14
CA GLY A 464 5.41 4.50 10.51
C GLY A 464 6.70 4.35 11.28
N LYS A 465 6.50 4.35 12.60
CA LYS A 465 7.54 4.50 13.62
C LYS A 465 7.42 3.36 14.62
N PHE A 466 8.55 2.81 15.04
CA PHE A 466 8.62 1.58 15.85
C PHE A 466 9.15 1.78 17.27
N PHE A 467 9.46 3.03 17.66
CA PHE A 467 10.10 3.30 18.96
C PHE A 467 9.33 4.26 19.86
N GLY A 468 9.38 3.95 21.17
CA GLY A 468 8.64 4.52 22.31
C GLY A 468 8.65 6.03 22.51
N ARG A 469 9.66 6.73 21.99
CA ARG A 469 9.80 8.16 22.23
C ARG A 469 9.10 8.94 21.14
N ARG A 470 8.09 9.70 21.56
CA ARG A 470 7.53 10.78 20.76
C ARG A 470 8.61 11.83 20.53
N ASN A 471 8.85 12.17 19.27
CA ASN A 471 9.95 12.99 18.79
C ASN A 471 9.60 13.58 17.41
N GLU A 472 10.60 14.10 16.71
CA GLU A 472 10.46 14.75 15.41
C GLU A 472 10.54 13.81 14.19
N ASP A 473 10.38 12.50 14.41
CA ASP A 473 10.44 11.50 13.35
C ASP A 473 9.30 11.70 12.35
N ARG A 474 9.67 11.85 11.08
CA ARG A 474 8.76 12.14 9.97
C ARG A 474 9.42 11.87 8.62
N VAL A 475 8.60 11.57 7.63
CA VAL A 475 8.98 11.75 6.22
C VAL A 475 8.51 13.13 5.76
N MET A 476 9.30 13.79 4.91
CA MET A 476 9.01 15.07 4.26
C MET A 476 9.06 14.86 2.75
N LEU A 477 7.90 14.83 2.09
CA LEU A 477 7.75 14.68 0.64
C LEU A 477 7.79 16.07 -0.01
N TYR A 478 8.83 16.31 -0.81
CA TYR A 478 9.04 17.58 -1.50
C TYR A 478 8.46 17.55 -2.91
N GLU A 479 8.60 16.42 -3.60
CA GLU A 479 8.22 16.31 -5.01
C GLU A 479 7.47 15.00 -5.29
N LEU A 480 6.40 15.10 -6.08
CA LEU A 480 5.72 13.98 -6.71
C LEU A 480 5.49 14.32 -8.18
N VAL A 481 5.88 13.42 -9.08
CA VAL A 481 5.60 13.53 -10.51
C VAL A 481 4.86 12.28 -10.97
N VAL A 482 3.67 12.48 -11.52
CA VAL A 482 2.86 11.42 -12.14
C VAL A 482 2.62 11.78 -13.60
N GLU A 483 3.27 11.07 -14.52
CA GLU A 483 3.08 11.23 -15.96
C GLU A 483 1.92 10.37 -16.46
N GLY A 484 1.30 10.78 -17.57
CA GLY A 484 0.23 10.05 -18.23
C GLY A 484 -1.11 10.12 -17.50
N VAL A 485 -1.32 11.16 -16.69
CA VAL A 485 -2.59 11.42 -16.00
C VAL A 485 -3.67 11.88 -16.99
N ASP A 486 -4.94 11.67 -16.66
CA ASP A 486 -6.09 12.15 -17.45
C ASP A 486 -6.31 13.67 -17.33
N GLN A 487 -5.92 14.26 -16.20
CA GLN A 487 -5.95 15.68 -15.90
C GLN A 487 -4.59 16.14 -15.39
N GLY A 488 -3.85 16.90 -16.21
CA GLY A 488 -2.52 17.39 -15.89
C GLY A 488 -1.93 18.21 -17.02
N GLY A 489 -0.86 18.95 -16.75
CA GLY A 489 -0.26 19.91 -17.67
C GLY A 489 1.25 19.80 -17.67
N ALA A 490 1.88 20.14 -18.79
CA ALA A 490 3.31 19.95 -18.98
C ALA A 490 4.15 20.97 -18.19
N SER A 491 5.10 20.52 -17.38
CA SER A 491 6.11 21.43 -16.81
C SER A 491 7.15 21.87 -17.85
N GLU A 492 7.34 21.06 -18.89
CA GLU A 492 8.26 21.29 -19.99
C GLU A 492 7.79 20.54 -21.25
N CYS A 493 8.27 20.95 -22.42
CA CYS A 493 8.05 20.18 -23.64
C CYS A 493 9.11 19.09 -23.78
N LEU A 494 8.67 17.87 -24.10
CA LEU A 494 9.56 16.74 -24.34
C LEU A 494 9.78 16.54 -25.84
N ASN A 495 10.99 16.13 -26.24
CA ASN A 495 11.28 15.80 -27.62
C ASN A 495 10.44 14.60 -28.09
N CYS A 496 9.97 14.65 -29.33
CA CYS A 496 9.47 13.46 -29.99
C CYS A 496 10.59 12.45 -30.19
N SER A 497 10.38 11.21 -29.73
CA SER A 497 11.33 10.12 -29.92
C SER A 497 11.50 9.82 -31.41
N ALA A 498 12.68 9.32 -31.81
CA ALA A 498 12.94 8.98 -33.20
C ALA A 498 11.87 8.01 -33.76
N GLY A 499 11.49 8.20 -35.02
CA GLY A 499 10.35 7.53 -35.65
C GLY A 499 9.00 8.16 -35.34
N THR A 500 8.96 9.23 -34.53
CA THR A 500 7.78 10.07 -34.32
C THR A 500 8.09 11.55 -34.63
N TRP A 501 7.05 12.37 -34.75
CA TRP A 501 7.17 13.80 -35.02
C TRP A 501 5.98 14.57 -34.44
N SER A 502 6.10 15.88 -34.33
CA SER A 502 4.99 16.76 -33.93
C SER A 502 5.02 18.12 -34.63
N GLY A 503 3.83 18.70 -34.82
CA GLY A 503 3.67 20.09 -35.20
C GLY A 503 3.84 21.03 -34.00
N ASP A 504 3.48 22.29 -34.16
CA ASP A 504 3.35 23.22 -33.03
C ASP A 504 2.20 22.79 -32.11
N GLU A 505 2.28 23.16 -30.83
CA GLU A 505 1.21 22.96 -29.84
C GLU A 505 0.67 21.51 -29.76
N SER A 506 1.55 20.52 -29.88
CA SER A 506 1.16 19.10 -29.87
C SER A 506 1.12 18.49 -28.46
N GLU A 507 0.08 17.70 -28.16
CA GLU A 507 -0.03 16.90 -26.90
C GLU A 507 0.79 15.62 -26.92
N SER A 508 1.06 15.10 -28.12
CA SER A 508 1.70 13.82 -28.32
C SER A 508 2.39 13.78 -29.67
N CYS A 509 3.32 12.84 -29.83
CA CYS A 509 4.03 12.66 -31.08
C CYS A 509 3.29 11.68 -31.98
N THR A 510 3.19 12.04 -33.26
CA THR A 510 2.61 11.21 -34.31
C THR A 510 3.67 10.27 -34.86
N ALA A 511 3.33 8.98 -35.01
CA ALA A 511 4.25 8.00 -35.59
C ALA A 511 4.46 8.26 -37.09
N CYS A 512 5.69 8.04 -37.56
CA CYS A 512 5.97 7.99 -38.99
C CYS A 512 5.29 6.80 -39.64
N ILE A 513 4.70 7.03 -40.80
CA ILE A 513 4.03 5.99 -41.59
C ILE A 513 5.08 5.17 -42.38
N PRO A 514 4.74 3.93 -42.80
CA PRO A 514 5.59 3.17 -43.72
C PRO A 514 6.00 4.01 -44.93
N GLY A 515 7.26 3.86 -45.35
CA GLY A 515 7.92 4.66 -46.38
C GLY A 515 8.62 5.91 -45.85
N THR A 516 8.45 6.25 -44.58
CA THR A 516 9.05 7.44 -43.96
C THR A 516 9.78 7.11 -42.66
N TYR A 517 10.68 7.99 -42.24
CA TYR A 517 11.42 7.89 -40.99
C TYR A 517 11.63 9.26 -40.36
N SER A 518 11.95 9.32 -39.07
CA SER A 518 12.34 10.58 -38.42
C SER A 518 13.44 10.33 -37.38
N VAL A 519 14.20 11.39 -37.09
CA VAL A 519 15.13 11.43 -35.96
C VAL A 519 14.44 12.05 -34.75
N GLU A 520 15.07 11.98 -33.58
CA GLU A 520 14.54 12.62 -32.36
C GLU A 520 14.35 14.13 -32.58
N GLY A 521 13.25 14.68 -32.06
CA GLY A 521 12.93 16.10 -32.16
C GLY A 521 12.47 16.55 -33.55
N SER A 522 12.09 15.63 -34.44
CA SER A 522 11.67 15.98 -35.79
C SER A 522 10.28 16.63 -35.82
N SER A 523 10.14 17.69 -36.61
CA SER A 523 8.86 18.38 -36.88
C SER A 523 8.03 17.75 -38.00
N GLY A 524 8.51 16.64 -38.57
CA GLY A 524 7.87 15.88 -39.65
C GLY A 524 8.66 14.61 -39.96
N CYS A 525 8.04 13.67 -40.67
CA CYS A 525 8.75 12.50 -41.19
C CYS A 525 9.40 12.82 -42.53
N SER A 526 10.59 12.27 -42.74
CA SER A 526 11.32 12.31 -44.01
C SER A 526 11.01 11.07 -44.82
N ASP A 527 10.82 11.23 -46.12
CA ASP A 527 10.70 10.11 -47.05
C ASP A 527 11.97 9.26 -47.04
N CYS A 528 11.82 7.94 -47.12
CA CYS A 528 12.94 7.07 -47.38
C CYS A 528 13.58 7.43 -48.74
N PRO A 529 14.90 7.63 -48.82
CA PRO A 529 15.56 7.98 -50.07
C PRO A 529 15.45 6.85 -51.11
N VAL A 530 15.73 7.18 -52.38
CA VAL A 530 15.75 6.21 -53.49
C VAL A 530 16.57 4.97 -53.14
N ASN A 531 16.09 3.79 -53.55
CA ASN A 531 16.67 2.47 -53.24
C ASN A 531 16.70 2.10 -51.75
N THR A 532 15.91 2.78 -50.92
CA THR A 532 15.62 2.38 -49.55
C THR A 532 14.11 2.32 -49.32
N TYR A 533 13.68 1.61 -48.28
CA TYR A 533 12.27 1.44 -47.94
C TYR A 533 12.09 1.29 -46.43
N GLN A 534 10.85 1.42 -45.99
CA GLN A 534 10.50 1.09 -44.62
C GLN A 534 9.05 0.59 -44.55
N ASP A 535 8.89 -0.67 -44.19
CA ASP A 535 7.62 -1.40 -44.22
C ASP A 535 6.81 -1.26 -42.92
N LEU A 536 7.41 -0.71 -41.86
CA LEU A 536 6.77 -0.57 -40.56
C LEU A 536 6.57 0.91 -40.18
N PRO A 537 5.54 1.23 -39.37
CA PRO A 537 5.42 2.55 -38.76
C PRO A 537 6.46 2.74 -37.65
N GLN A 538 6.64 4.00 -37.24
CA GLN A 538 7.47 4.42 -36.11
C GLN A 538 8.97 4.08 -36.27
N GLN A 539 9.52 4.32 -37.45
CA GLN A 539 10.86 3.86 -37.79
C GLN A 539 11.87 4.99 -37.83
N THR A 540 13.09 4.69 -37.40
CA THR A 540 14.17 5.67 -37.21
C THR A 540 15.17 5.70 -38.37
N TYR A 541 15.04 4.75 -39.30
CA TYR A 541 15.90 4.61 -40.47
C TYR A 541 15.19 3.86 -41.60
N CYS A 542 15.75 3.93 -42.81
CA CYS A 542 15.28 3.20 -43.97
C CYS A 542 16.21 2.03 -44.29
N LYS A 543 15.60 0.88 -44.60
CA LYS A 543 16.29 -0.36 -44.99
C LYS A 543 16.73 -0.24 -46.45
N PRO A 544 17.95 -0.65 -46.83
CA PRO A 544 18.36 -0.67 -48.23
C PRO A 544 17.59 -1.75 -49.00
N CYS A 545 17.31 -1.47 -50.28
CA CYS A 545 16.80 -2.49 -51.18
C CYS A 545 17.88 -3.53 -51.53
N GLY A 546 17.45 -4.79 -51.69
CA GLY A 546 18.33 -5.88 -52.11
C GLY A 546 18.81 -5.73 -53.55
N ALA A 547 19.85 -6.47 -53.93
CA ALA A 547 20.39 -6.44 -55.28
C ALA A 547 19.29 -6.64 -56.36
N ALA A 548 19.34 -5.82 -57.42
CA ALA A 548 18.38 -5.79 -58.53
C ALA A 548 16.95 -5.34 -58.17
N THR A 549 16.70 -4.81 -56.98
CA THR A 549 15.42 -4.16 -56.60
C THR A 549 15.60 -2.66 -56.40
N HIS A 550 14.57 -1.85 -56.67
CA HIS A 550 14.64 -0.39 -56.56
C HIS A 550 13.35 0.22 -56.03
N THR A 551 13.42 1.45 -55.55
CA THR A 551 12.28 2.20 -55.00
C THR A 551 12.37 3.68 -55.33
N ALA A 552 11.22 4.30 -55.54
CA ALA A 552 11.10 5.74 -55.50
C ALA A 552 11.18 6.24 -54.04
N PRO A 553 11.52 7.52 -53.80
CA PRO A 553 11.46 8.09 -52.46
C PRO A 553 10.09 7.89 -51.80
N GLY A 554 10.07 7.61 -50.50
CA GLY A 554 8.84 7.43 -49.73
C GLY A 554 8.19 6.04 -49.88
N SER A 555 8.85 5.07 -50.53
CA SER A 555 8.24 3.75 -50.76
C SER A 555 8.28 2.85 -49.51
N PRO A 556 7.17 2.18 -49.15
CA PRO A 556 7.13 1.27 -48.00
C PRO A 556 7.72 -0.11 -48.29
N GLU A 557 8.04 -0.41 -49.55
CA GLU A 557 8.58 -1.71 -49.98
C GLU A 557 9.47 -1.56 -51.21
N CYS A 558 10.34 -2.55 -51.45
CA CYS A 558 11.15 -2.62 -52.67
C CYS A 558 10.37 -3.18 -53.85
N SER A 559 10.49 -2.53 -55.02
CA SER A 559 9.88 -2.99 -56.26
C SER A 559 10.83 -3.86 -57.06
N THR A 560 10.26 -4.89 -57.70
CA THR A 560 10.90 -5.74 -58.71
C THR A 560 10.61 -5.29 -60.13
N ASN A 561 9.88 -4.19 -60.35
CA ASN A 561 9.67 -3.69 -61.71
C ASN A 561 11.04 -3.49 -62.37
N ALA A 562 11.31 -4.15 -63.50
CA ALA A 562 12.64 -4.25 -64.12
C ALA A 562 13.75 -5.02 -63.36
N CYS A 563 13.40 -6.00 -62.52
CA CYS A 563 14.36 -6.92 -61.91
C CYS A 563 14.75 -8.02 -62.90
N THR A 564 16.02 -8.05 -63.30
CA THR A 564 16.58 -9.12 -64.16
C THR A 564 17.59 -9.94 -63.37
N TYR A 565 17.38 -11.25 -63.30
CA TYR A 565 18.32 -12.18 -62.68
C TYR A 565 19.17 -12.88 -63.74
N SER A 566 20.50 -12.91 -63.55
CA SER A 566 21.42 -13.67 -64.39
C SER A 566 22.23 -14.66 -63.54
N PRO A 567 22.11 -15.98 -63.78
CA PRO A 567 22.89 -16.99 -63.07
C PRO A 567 24.40 -16.84 -63.35
N PRO A 568 25.27 -16.95 -62.33
CA PRO A 568 26.72 -16.85 -62.51
C PRO A 568 27.24 -17.87 -63.52
N GLY A 569 27.99 -17.42 -64.53
CA GLY A 569 28.57 -18.29 -65.58
C GLY A 569 27.65 -18.57 -66.77
N THR A 570 26.50 -17.89 -66.87
CA THR A 570 25.58 -18.00 -68.01
C THR A 570 25.35 -16.63 -68.68
N SER A 571 24.97 -16.62 -69.95
CA SER A 571 24.52 -15.41 -70.67
C SER A 571 23.02 -15.15 -70.54
N ASP A 572 22.33 -15.97 -69.76
CA ASP A 572 20.88 -15.95 -69.65
C ASP A 572 20.44 -14.83 -68.69
N SER A 573 19.40 -14.10 -69.07
CA SER A 573 18.79 -13.03 -68.27
C SER A 573 17.30 -13.30 -68.16
N TYR A 574 16.81 -13.40 -66.93
CA TYR A 574 15.43 -13.69 -66.62
C TYR A 574 14.76 -12.43 -66.08
N ASP A 575 13.74 -11.93 -66.78
CA ASP A 575 12.86 -10.87 -66.29
C ASP A 575 11.92 -11.45 -65.24
N ILE A 576 12.17 -11.09 -63.97
CA ILE A 576 11.39 -11.52 -62.82
C ILE A 576 10.50 -10.40 -62.28
N SER A 577 10.24 -9.35 -63.08
CA SER A 577 9.34 -8.25 -62.72
C SER A 577 7.91 -8.68 -62.42
N LEU A 578 7.47 -9.82 -62.98
CA LEU A 578 6.15 -10.42 -62.75
C LEU A 578 6.02 -11.13 -61.38
N LEU A 579 7.08 -11.24 -60.57
CA LEU A 579 7.05 -11.90 -59.26
C LEU A 579 6.57 -10.97 -58.11
N THR A 580 5.79 -9.93 -58.41
CA THR A 580 5.26 -8.99 -57.41
C THR A 580 4.40 -9.73 -56.37
N ARG A 581 4.77 -9.62 -55.08
CA ARG A 581 4.18 -10.39 -53.97
C ARG A 581 2.69 -10.09 -53.80
N GLN A 582 1.84 -11.11 -53.91
CA GLN A 582 0.47 -11.08 -53.35
C GLN A 582 0.41 -11.48 -51.86
N ASN A 583 1.48 -12.05 -51.28
CA ASN A 583 1.48 -12.51 -49.87
C ASN A 583 2.92 -12.49 -49.27
N PRO A 584 3.17 -11.94 -48.07
CA PRO A 584 4.53 -11.76 -47.53
C PRO A 584 5.22 -13.03 -47.01
N TYR A 585 4.50 -14.14 -46.86
CA TYR A 585 5.03 -15.40 -46.31
C TYR A 585 4.67 -16.60 -47.19
N GLY A 586 5.67 -17.15 -47.88
CA GLY A 586 5.57 -18.46 -48.57
C GLY A 586 6.19 -18.49 -49.98
N PRO A 587 6.59 -19.68 -50.46
CA PRO A 587 7.17 -19.86 -51.79
C PRO A 587 6.16 -19.54 -52.91
N ILE A 588 6.62 -18.92 -54.00
CA ILE A 588 5.80 -18.67 -55.20
C ILE A 588 5.73 -19.98 -55.99
N PRO A 589 4.54 -20.55 -56.24
CA PRO A 589 4.41 -21.75 -57.05
C PRO A 589 4.65 -21.45 -58.52
N ASP A 590 5.41 -22.29 -59.21
CA ASP A 590 5.49 -22.23 -60.67
C ASP A 590 4.16 -22.68 -61.33
N ASN A 591 4.06 -22.54 -62.65
CA ASN A 591 2.87 -22.89 -63.44
C ASN A 591 2.50 -24.39 -63.37
N ARG A 592 3.32 -25.21 -62.69
CA ARG A 592 3.14 -26.65 -62.45
C ARG A 592 2.89 -26.96 -60.96
N GLY A 593 2.75 -25.94 -60.11
CA GLY A 593 2.48 -26.09 -58.68
C GLY A 593 3.70 -26.44 -57.83
N VAL A 594 4.92 -26.30 -58.35
CA VAL A 594 6.15 -26.58 -57.60
C VAL A 594 6.56 -25.34 -56.78
N PRO A 595 6.71 -25.44 -55.45
CA PRO A 595 7.09 -24.31 -54.61
C PRO A 595 8.57 -23.92 -54.83
N LEU A 596 8.82 -22.68 -55.24
CA LEU A 596 10.16 -22.09 -55.32
C LEU A 596 10.52 -21.41 -53.99
N TYR A 597 11.49 -21.95 -53.27
CA TYR A 597 11.99 -21.36 -52.02
C TYR A 597 13.04 -20.29 -52.31
N HIS A 598 12.76 -19.03 -51.96
CA HIS A 598 13.77 -17.98 -51.86
C HIS A 598 14.31 -17.96 -50.42
N TYR A 599 15.55 -18.40 -50.22
CA TYR A 599 16.31 -18.08 -49.01
C TYR A 599 17.04 -16.75 -49.25
N TYR A 600 16.65 -15.69 -48.54
CA TYR A 600 17.52 -14.52 -48.39
C TYR A 600 18.62 -14.92 -47.40
N ILE A 601 19.88 -14.93 -47.86
CA ILE A 601 21.07 -14.88 -47.00
C ILE A 601 21.59 -13.44 -47.04
#